data_AF-A0A1G0C6F4-F1
#
_entry.id   AF-A0A1G0C6F4-F1
#
_cell.length_a   1.000
_cell.length_b   1.000
_cell.length_c   1.000
_cell.angle_alpha   90.00
_cell.angle_beta   90.00
_cell.angle_gamma   90.00
#
_symmetry.space_group_name_H-M   'P 1'
#
loop_
_entity.id
_entity.type
_entity.pdbx_description
1 polymer ?
#
loop_
_entity_poly.entity_id
_entity_poly.type
_entity_poly.pdbx_seq_one_letter_code
_entity_poly.pdbx_strand_id
1 'polypeptide(L)'
;MIKQYIPISLLAMTALFGSQAVAQEQFTKDFETVRKELVSWDPVRGEWLSSSLVAMTKNEPIPDRMFPEDFTPLEMLKVVPASTRNAIAETATAQSNNGETTVTDRQSWSTVSSVLDRANCKPVMGRTYGDPHLASFDGASYSFQTVGEFILVKSTSGNMEVQTRQRAQTDDISLNTAVAMNVAGDRFCVYAQEKPDGNTSTPIRLNGDAIYVDELTYYLPHGGTVRKSGRNNYLVTWPTGETASLDIRNGAFSFINVAVQVFPCADSYEGVLGNANGRTSDDFETRGNASRPDNLAFHTFGNTNDPAAQAMEREYLAWMSKDFAGSWRVEQPTSLFDYGFGQSTLTFTDESFPRVHHTLADLTPDQRDRARRNCERNGVTAIDMNGCIYDQGFVNIPPSPRPEIVDRTVAYNVTPVTKPVPNVNPGGSRIPRVEGSGPGRDDGAGGNGNGAVPIGKQVGSESASPNTESRDQGTNGTVTPKPTDTEGTVERPAPVVVDTPKKPAPVPVEEEKPERSRLGRLFETVGGSSSSGSSGSGSSSPRTSSPEPRYEAPEPTRSEPRYEPPAPRSEPARSTPAPTPAPAPRTTPTVGRGGR
;
A
#
# COMPACT_ATOMS: atom_id res chain seq x y z
N MET A 1 17.10 64.72 -21.77
CA MET A 1 16.05 63.71 -21.50
C MET A 1 16.71 62.45 -20.97
N ILE A 2 16.77 62.22 -19.66
CA ILE A 2 16.87 60.86 -19.08
C ILE A 2 16.13 60.93 -17.74
N LYS A 3 14.95 60.29 -17.64
CA LYS A 3 14.23 60.07 -16.40
C LYS A 3 14.77 58.79 -15.75
N GLN A 4 15.24 58.87 -14.51
CA GLN A 4 15.52 57.71 -13.67
C GLN A 4 14.20 57.10 -13.20
N TYR A 5 13.95 55.85 -13.59
CA TYR A 5 12.95 54.98 -12.98
C TYR A 5 13.65 54.13 -11.91
N ILE A 6 13.23 54.29 -10.65
CA ILE A 6 13.57 53.37 -9.56
C ILE A 6 12.61 52.16 -9.68
N PRO A 7 13.10 50.90 -9.79
CA PRO A 7 12.22 49.76 -9.89
C PRO A 7 11.62 49.40 -8.52
N ILE A 8 10.29 49.42 -8.45
CA ILE A 8 9.43 49.03 -7.33
C ILE A 8 9.46 47.50 -7.06
N SER A 9 10.27 46.73 -7.80
CA SER A 9 10.29 45.26 -7.73
C SER A 9 10.91 44.66 -6.46
N LEU A 10 11.58 45.42 -5.59
CA LEU A 10 12.19 44.87 -4.37
C LEU A 10 11.23 44.82 -3.17
N LEU A 11 10.12 45.58 -3.19
CA LEU A 11 9.13 45.60 -2.09
C LEU A 11 8.06 44.50 -2.19
N ALA A 12 7.87 43.91 -3.38
CA ALA A 12 6.87 42.86 -3.58
C ALA A 12 7.34 41.46 -3.15
N MET A 13 8.64 41.16 -3.30
CA MET A 13 9.19 39.86 -2.86
C MET A 13 9.27 39.75 -1.32
N THR A 14 9.61 40.82 -0.60
CA THR A 14 9.68 40.79 0.87
C THR A 14 8.29 40.66 1.52
N ALA A 15 7.22 41.18 0.90
CA ALA A 15 5.85 41.03 1.39
C ALA A 15 5.29 39.60 1.23
N LEU A 16 5.70 38.88 0.17
CA LEU A 16 5.31 37.49 -0.07
C LEU A 16 6.00 36.51 0.89
N PHE A 17 7.29 36.70 1.20
CA PHE A 17 7.98 35.88 2.20
C PHE A 17 7.60 36.24 3.65
N GLY A 18 7.36 37.52 3.94
CA GLY A 18 6.94 37.97 5.28
C GLY A 18 5.52 37.49 5.66
N SER A 19 4.59 37.43 4.71
CA SER A 19 3.23 36.95 4.97
C SER A 19 3.15 35.45 5.23
N GLN A 20 3.98 34.62 4.57
CA GLN A 20 4.02 33.18 4.84
C GLN A 20 4.69 32.84 6.18
N ALA A 21 5.78 33.53 6.54
CA ALA A 21 6.44 33.34 7.83
C ALA A 21 5.54 33.76 9.01
N VAL A 22 4.80 34.87 8.88
CA VAL A 22 3.86 35.35 9.92
C VAL A 22 2.62 34.47 10.03
N ALA A 23 2.08 33.95 8.91
CA ALA A 23 0.96 33.00 8.93
C ALA A 23 1.33 31.71 9.70
N GLN A 24 2.52 31.17 9.44
CA GLN A 24 2.98 29.91 10.05
C GLN A 24 3.24 30.01 11.57
N GLU A 25 3.53 31.22 12.06
CA GLU A 25 3.60 31.52 13.50
C GLU A 25 2.20 31.50 14.15
N GLN A 26 1.18 32.01 13.45
CA GLN A 26 -0.18 32.08 13.97
C GLN A 26 -0.83 30.70 14.12
N PHE A 27 -0.74 29.81 13.11
CA PHE A 27 -1.19 28.42 13.27
C PHE A 27 -0.54 27.74 14.47
N THR A 28 0.78 27.86 14.61
CA THR A 28 1.52 27.23 15.72
C THR A 28 1.05 27.78 17.07
N LYS A 29 0.74 29.08 17.15
CA LYS A 29 0.21 29.73 18.34
C LYS A 29 -1.21 29.27 18.68
N ASP A 30 -2.08 29.14 17.69
CA ASP A 30 -3.46 28.65 17.90
C ASP A 30 -3.48 27.16 18.28
N PHE A 31 -2.52 26.39 17.75
CA PHE A 31 -2.32 24.97 18.06
C PHE A 31 -1.92 24.72 19.53
N GLU A 32 -1.47 25.73 20.28
CA GLU A 32 -1.19 25.60 21.72
C GLU A 32 -2.42 25.12 22.51
N THR A 33 -3.63 25.41 22.05
CA THR A 33 -4.85 24.89 22.67
C THR A 33 -4.93 23.36 22.54
N VAL A 34 -4.66 22.84 21.34
CA VAL A 34 -4.58 21.39 21.07
C VAL A 34 -3.45 20.75 21.86
N ARG A 35 -2.29 21.40 21.93
CA ARG A 35 -1.15 20.92 22.73
C ARG A 35 -1.52 20.75 24.20
N LYS A 36 -2.20 21.74 24.79
CA LYS A 36 -2.64 21.67 26.20
C LYS A 36 -3.58 20.51 26.47
N GLU A 37 -4.54 20.25 25.58
CA GLU A 37 -5.45 19.10 25.69
C GLU A 37 -4.69 17.77 25.66
N LEU A 38 -3.76 17.61 24.71
CA LEU A 38 -2.94 16.40 24.59
C LEU A 38 -2.00 16.20 25.78
N VAL A 39 -1.31 17.25 26.22
CA VAL A 39 -0.39 17.21 27.37
C VAL A 39 -1.13 16.96 28.68
N SER A 40 -2.36 17.47 28.82
CA SER A 40 -3.23 17.18 29.96
C SER A 40 -3.64 15.71 30.01
N TRP A 41 -3.80 15.06 28.85
CA TRP A 41 -4.04 13.62 28.78
C TRP A 41 -2.79 12.81 29.14
N ASP A 42 -1.65 13.12 28.51
CA ASP A 42 -0.37 12.48 28.80
C ASP A 42 0.79 13.47 28.57
N PRO A 43 1.61 13.80 29.59
CA PRO A 43 2.66 14.79 29.45
C PRO A 43 3.78 14.44 28.46
N VAL A 44 4.03 13.16 28.18
CA VAL A 44 5.12 12.71 27.32
C VAL A 44 4.60 12.38 25.93
N ARG A 45 3.55 11.56 25.84
CA ARG A 45 2.93 11.16 24.56
C ARG A 45 2.16 12.32 23.93
N GLY A 46 1.49 13.13 24.76
CA GLY A 46 0.72 14.28 24.30
C GLY A 46 1.59 15.38 23.72
N GLU A 47 2.74 15.67 24.35
CA GLU A 47 3.72 16.63 23.80
C GLU A 47 4.27 16.12 22.46
N TRP A 48 4.69 14.85 22.39
CA TRP A 48 5.17 14.25 21.15
C TRP A 48 4.12 14.28 20.04
N LEU A 49 2.89 13.82 20.33
CA LEU A 49 1.81 13.78 19.34
C LEU A 49 1.45 15.18 18.85
N SER A 50 1.41 16.17 19.75
CA SER A 50 1.18 17.56 19.37
C SER A 50 2.24 18.07 18.40
N SER A 51 3.53 17.87 18.73
CA SER A 51 4.63 18.28 17.87
C SER A 51 4.65 17.52 16.54
N SER A 52 4.31 16.23 16.54
CA SER A 52 4.18 15.43 15.32
C SER A 52 3.07 15.95 14.42
N LEU A 53 1.89 16.29 14.96
CA LEU A 53 0.79 16.84 14.17
C LEU A 53 1.18 18.16 13.49
N VAL A 54 1.88 19.05 14.21
CA VAL A 54 2.40 20.31 13.64
C VAL A 54 3.46 20.05 12.55
N ALA A 55 4.38 19.10 12.77
CA ALA A 55 5.39 18.75 11.78
C ALA A 55 4.76 18.16 10.50
N MET A 56 3.71 17.34 10.67
CA MET A 56 2.95 16.77 9.54
C MET A 56 2.28 17.86 8.68
N THR A 57 1.75 18.94 9.27
CA THR A 57 1.17 20.04 8.46
C THR A 57 2.22 20.81 7.66
N LYS A 58 3.49 20.73 8.07
CA LYS A 58 4.62 21.41 7.45
C LYS A 58 5.44 20.50 6.53
N ASN A 59 5.08 19.21 6.46
CA ASN A 59 5.89 18.18 5.80
C ASN A 59 7.35 18.19 6.30
N GLU A 60 7.51 18.27 7.62
CA GLU A 60 8.80 18.26 8.32
C GLU A 60 8.99 16.93 9.07
N PRO A 61 10.24 16.52 9.36
CA PRO A 61 10.49 15.37 10.22
C PRO A 61 9.82 15.52 11.59
N ILE A 62 9.22 14.44 12.09
CA ILE A 62 8.59 14.43 13.41
C ILE A 62 9.65 14.25 14.51
N PRO A 63 9.38 14.68 15.76
CA PRO A 63 10.33 14.49 16.85
C PRO A 63 10.54 13.02 17.22
N ASP A 64 11.70 12.75 17.83
CA ASP A 64 12.04 11.44 18.39
C ASP A 64 11.01 11.01 19.46
N ARG A 65 10.66 9.72 19.45
CA ARG A 65 9.79 9.13 20.47
C ARG A 65 10.56 8.94 21.76
N MET A 66 9.91 9.30 22.87
CA MET A 66 10.47 9.17 24.21
C MET A 66 9.61 8.25 25.11
N PHE A 67 8.95 7.28 24.49
CA PHE A 67 8.05 6.32 25.12
C PHE A 67 8.16 4.96 24.39
N PRO A 68 7.84 3.83 25.05
CA PRO A 68 8.13 2.49 24.54
C PRO A 68 7.29 2.05 23.33
N GLU A 69 6.14 2.67 23.10
CA GLU A 69 5.29 2.35 21.96
C GLU A 69 5.93 2.71 20.63
N ASP A 70 5.73 1.85 19.65
CA ASP A 70 6.19 2.02 18.27
C ASP A 70 5.05 2.49 17.36
N PHE A 71 4.15 3.29 17.93
CA PHE A 71 2.97 3.83 17.24
C PHE A 71 3.35 4.95 16.26
N THR A 72 2.65 4.99 15.14
CA THR A 72 2.56 6.18 14.28
C THR A 72 1.74 7.28 14.97
N PRO A 73 1.79 8.54 14.49
CA PRO A 73 0.90 9.60 14.97
C PRO A 73 -0.58 9.22 14.99
N LEU A 74 -1.12 8.59 13.93
CA LEU A 74 -2.52 8.11 13.96
C LEU A 74 -2.74 7.03 15.01
N GLU A 75 -1.86 6.03 15.10
CA GLU A 75 -2.01 4.96 16.11
C GLU A 75 -2.00 5.54 17.53
N MET A 76 -1.15 6.53 17.80
CA MET A 76 -1.14 7.24 19.08
C MET A 76 -2.42 8.05 19.29
N LEU A 77 -2.93 8.72 18.26
CA LEU A 77 -4.19 9.45 18.33
C LEU A 77 -5.38 8.52 18.63
N LYS A 78 -5.38 7.29 18.09
CA LYS A 78 -6.42 6.29 18.37
C LYS A 78 -6.49 5.86 19.84
N VAL A 79 -5.38 5.94 20.59
CA VAL A 79 -5.38 5.64 22.04
C VAL A 79 -5.67 6.86 22.93
N VAL A 80 -5.73 8.07 22.37
CA VAL A 80 -6.22 9.27 23.07
C VAL A 80 -7.70 9.10 23.43
N PRO A 81 -8.17 9.47 24.63
CA PRO A 81 -9.60 9.41 24.97
C PRO A 81 -10.48 10.15 23.96
N ALA A 82 -11.65 9.58 23.67
CA ALA A 82 -12.59 10.18 22.72
C ALA A 82 -12.99 11.62 23.10
N SER A 83 -13.13 11.93 24.40
CA SER A 83 -13.39 13.29 24.89
C SER A 83 -12.31 14.29 24.47
N THR A 84 -11.03 13.92 24.61
CA THR A 84 -9.89 14.75 24.22
C THR A 84 -9.84 14.91 22.70
N ARG A 85 -10.07 13.83 21.94
CA ARG A 85 -10.16 13.94 20.47
C ARG A 85 -11.30 14.86 20.01
N ASN A 86 -12.46 14.79 20.66
CA ASN A 86 -13.60 15.65 20.33
C ASN A 86 -13.29 17.12 20.60
N ALA A 87 -12.66 17.45 21.74
CA ALA A 87 -12.23 18.82 22.06
C ALA A 87 -11.22 19.38 21.02
N ILE A 88 -10.30 18.53 20.56
CA ILE A 88 -9.35 18.90 19.49
C ILE A 88 -10.10 19.12 18.17
N ALA A 89 -11.05 18.25 17.81
CA ALA A 89 -11.86 18.39 16.60
C ALA A 89 -12.73 19.66 16.60
N GLU A 90 -13.29 20.03 17.76
CA GLU A 90 -14.00 21.30 17.95
C GLU A 90 -13.08 22.50 17.72
N THR A 91 -11.86 22.46 18.27
CA THR A 91 -10.84 23.50 18.05
C THR A 91 -10.46 23.62 16.57
N ALA A 92 -10.19 22.50 15.90
CA ALA A 92 -9.82 22.48 14.48
C ALA A 92 -10.95 23.03 13.60
N THR A 93 -12.20 22.68 13.91
CA THR A 93 -13.39 23.19 13.21
C THR A 93 -13.57 24.69 13.41
N ALA A 94 -13.42 25.18 14.66
CA ALA A 94 -13.53 26.60 14.96
C ALA A 94 -12.48 27.43 14.21
N GLN A 95 -11.22 26.96 14.16
CA GLN A 95 -10.14 27.65 13.47
C GLN A 95 -10.25 27.58 11.95
N SER A 96 -10.75 26.46 11.41
CA SER A 96 -11.02 26.32 9.98
C SER A 96 -12.10 27.29 9.49
N ASN A 97 -13.10 27.57 10.34
CA ASN A 97 -14.23 28.46 10.03
C ASN A 97 -13.99 29.92 10.40
N ASN A 98 -12.86 30.24 11.05
CA ASN A 98 -12.53 31.61 11.42
C ASN A 98 -12.17 32.42 10.16
N GLY A 99 -12.94 33.48 9.89
CA GLY A 99 -12.80 34.35 8.72
C GLY A 99 -11.48 35.13 8.67
N GLU A 100 -10.75 35.21 9.78
CA GLU A 100 -9.43 35.84 9.87
C GLU A 100 -8.28 34.86 9.56
N THR A 101 -8.55 33.55 9.52
CA THR A 101 -7.55 32.51 9.28
C THR A 101 -7.02 32.56 7.85
N THR A 102 -5.70 32.54 7.69
CA THR A 102 -5.06 32.52 6.37
C THR A 102 -5.38 31.23 5.60
N VAL A 103 -5.17 31.23 4.28
CA VAL A 103 -5.38 30.02 3.46
C VAL A 103 -4.45 28.89 3.89
N THR A 104 -3.20 29.21 4.20
CA THR A 104 -2.19 28.23 4.66
C THR A 104 -2.56 27.62 6.01
N ASP A 105 -3.05 28.43 6.96
CA ASP A 105 -3.45 27.92 8.27
C ASP A 105 -4.71 27.07 8.15
N ARG A 106 -5.67 27.45 7.28
CA ARG A 106 -6.83 26.62 6.94
C ARG A 106 -6.42 25.27 6.37
N GLN A 107 -5.40 25.21 5.51
CA GLN A 107 -4.86 23.95 5.00
C GLN A 107 -4.20 23.10 6.10
N SER A 108 -3.49 23.75 7.02
CA SER A 108 -2.90 23.08 8.18
C SER A 108 -3.98 22.48 9.09
N TRP A 109 -5.02 23.24 9.42
CA TRP A 109 -6.18 22.73 10.17
C TRP A 109 -6.94 21.64 9.43
N SER A 110 -7.10 21.74 8.11
CA SER A 110 -7.67 20.66 7.29
C SER A 110 -6.87 19.37 7.38
N THR A 111 -5.54 19.46 7.45
CA THR A 111 -4.66 18.29 7.64
C THR A 111 -4.90 17.67 9.02
N VAL A 112 -4.98 18.49 10.07
CA VAL A 112 -5.26 18.02 11.44
C VAL A 112 -6.63 17.34 11.53
N SER A 113 -7.68 17.97 10.99
CA SER A 113 -9.04 17.39 10.94
C SER A 113 -9.03 16.05 10.19
N SER A 114 -8.36 15.98 9.05
CA SER A 114 -8.27 14.76 8.25
C SER A 114 -7.59 13.60 9.02
N VAL A 115 -6.60 13.87 9.88
CA VAL A 115 -5.99 12.84 10.75
C VAL A 115 -6.96 12.43 11.88
N LEU A 116 -7.68 13.38 12.48
CA LEU A 116 -8.69 13.09 13.51
C LEU A 116 -9.83 12.23 12.98
N ASP A 117 -10.33 12.53 11.78
CA ASP A 117 -11.40 11.78 11.14
C ASP A 117 -10.99 10.32 10.90
N ARG A 118 -9.75 10.10 10.41
CA ARG A 118 -9.19 8.76 10.21
C ARG A 118 -9.16 7.90 11.48
N ALA A 119 -9.06 8.50 12.67
CA ALA A 119 -9.02 7.75 13.93
C ALA A 119 -10.32 6.95 14.17
N ASN A 120 -11.43 7.37 13.56
CA ASN A 120 -12.73 6.69 13.65
C ASN A 120 -13.10 5.88 12.40
N CYS A 121 -12.22 5.83 11.40
CA CYS A 121 -12.50 5.19 10.13
C CYS A 121 -12.10 3.73 10.08
N LYS A 122 -12.88 2.96 9.33
CA LYS A 122 -12.51 1.60 8.95
C LYS A 122 -11.76 1.63 7.61
N PRO A 123 -10.55 1.06 7.52
CA PRO A 123 -9.85 1.01 6.25
C PRO A 123 -10.47 -0.02 5.30
N VAL A 124 -10.26 0.20 4.00
CA VAL A 124 -10.56 -0.77 2.92
C VAL A 124 -9.24 -1.28 2.32
N MET A 125 -9.24 -2.50 1.77
CA MET A 125 -8.01 -3.15 1.27
C MET A 125 -8.10 -3.55 -0.20
N GLY A 126 -7.15 -3.04 -0.98
CA GLY A 126 -6.83 -3.48 -2.33
C GLY A 126 -5.47 -4.19 -2.36
N ARG A 127 -5.19 -4.97 -3.41
CA ARG A 127 -3.92 -5.72 -3.51
C ARG A 127 -3.52 -6.07 -4.94
N THR A 128 -2.24 -6.31 -5.13
CA THR A 128 -1.65 -7.03 -6.27
C THR A 128 -0.88 -8.26 -5.76
N TYR A 129 -1.10 -9.42 -6.37
CA TYR A 129 -0.57 -10.70 -5.90
C TYR A 129 -0.35 -11.68 -7.06
N GLY A 130 0.51 -12.68 -6.87
CA GLY A 130 0.78 -13.68 -7.90
C GLY A 130 1.43 -13.06 -9.14
N ASP A 131 1.05 -13.53 -10.33
CA ASP A 131 1.49 -12.99 -11.62
C ASP A 131 0.48 -12.01 -12.23
N PRO A 132 0.77 -10.72 -12.09
CA PRO A 132 0.10 -9.90 -11.11
C PRO A 132 -1.41 -9.88 -11.35
N HIS A 133 -2.13 -10.49 -10.42
CA HIS A 133 -3.57 -10.39 -10.27
C HIS A 133 -3.89 -9.25 -9.30
N LEU A 134 -4.89 -8.45 -9.62
CA LEU A 134 -5.31 -7.32 -8.80
C LEU A 134 -6.68 -7.58 -8.21
N ALA A 135 -6.89 -7.02 -7.03
CA ALA A 135 -8.20 -6.81 -6.44
C ALA A 135 -8.28 -5.36 -5.96
N SER A 136 -9.19 -4.57 -6.53
CA SER A 136 -9.43 -3.18 -6.18
C SER A 136 -9.96 -3.03 -4.76
N PHE A 137 -10.02 -1.78 -4.29
CA PHE A 137 -10.62 -1.46 -2.99
C PHE A 137 -12.11 -1.80 -2.93
N ASP A 138 -12.82 -1.70 -4.07
CA ASP A 138 -14.28 -1.87 -4.16
C ASP A 138 -14.70 -3.21 -4.77
N GLY A 139 -13.76 -4.14 -4.94
CA GLY A 139 -14.05 -5.56 -5.19
C GLY A 139 -13.91 -6.03 -6.64
N ALA A 140 -13.44 -5.19 -7.55
CA ALA A 140 -13.08 -5.61 -8.90
C ALA A 140 -11.84 -6.50 -8.82
N SER A 141 -11.83 -7.64 -9.52
CA SER A 141 -10.64 -8.49 -9.59
C SER A 141 -10.32 -8.86 -11.02
N TYR A 142 -9.04 -8.82 -11.36
CA TYR A 142 -8.57 -8.95 -12.73
C TYR A 142 -7.11 -9.36 -12.83
N SER A 143 -6.73 -9.97 -13.94
CA SER A 143 -5.33 -10.20 -14.29
C SER A 143 -4.75 -8.94 -14.96
N PHE A 144 -3.58 -8.51 -14.51
CA PHE A 144 -2.92 -7.28 -14.99
C PHE A 144 -1.50 -7.58 -15.48
N GLN A 145 -1.37 -8.63 -16.29
CA GLN A 145 -0.12 -9.09 -16.91
C GLN A 145 0.48 -7.99 -17.79
N THR A 146 1.27 -7.10 -17.20
CA THR A 146 1.89 -5.97 -17.90
C THR A 146 3.36 -5.85 -17.57
N VAL A 147 4.09 -5.07 -18.36
CA VAL A 147 5.49 -4.72 -18.10
C VAL A 147 5.60 -3.20 -18.07
N GLY A 148 6.11 -2.69 -16.94
CA GLY A 148 6.12 -1.27 -16.66
C GLY A 148 6.22 -0.95 -15.18
N GLU A 149 6.15 0.34 -14.90
CA GLU A 149 5.97 0.87 -13.56
C GLU A 149 4.61 1.56 -13.51
N PHE A 150 3.84 1.27 -12.46
CA PHE A 150 2.45 1.68 -12.36
C PHE A 150 2.14 2.27 -10.99
N ILE A 151 1.30 3.31 -10.98
CA ILE A 151 0.70 3.84 -9.76
C ILE A 151 -0.31 2.79 -9.27
N LEU A 152 0.08 2.04 -8.22
CA LEU A 152 -0.79 1.07 -7.59
C LEU A 152 -1.97 1.79 -6.91
N VAL A 153 -1.64 2.82 -6.14
CA VAL A 153 -2.57 3.74 -5.50
C VAL A 153 -1.86 5.03 -5.11
N LYS A 154 -2.56 6.16 -5.20
CA LYS A 154 -2.11 7.50 -4.81
C LYS A 154 -3.25 8.24 -4.12
N SER A 155 -2.95 8.95 -3.04
CA SER A 155 -3.89 9.87 -2.41
C SER A 155 -3.91 11.22 -3.13
N THR A 156 -5.10 11.82 -3.22
CA THR A 156 -5.24 13.17 -3.80
C THR A 156 -4.62 14.27 -2.94
N SER A 157 -4.44 14.02 -1.64
CA SER A 157 -3.66 14.87 -0.73
C SER A 157 -2.16 14.88 -1.01
N GLY A 158 -1.63 13.91 -1.77
CA GLY A 158 -0.22 13.82 -2.15
C GLY A 158 0.73 13.22 -1.10
N ASN A 159 0.23 12.91 0.10
CA ASN A 159 1.04 12.39 1.21
C ASN A 159 1.19 10.85 1.21
N MET A 160 0.49 10.16 0.31
CA MET A 160 0.54 8.71 0.18
C MET A 160 0.57 8.33 -1.30
N GLU A 161 1.56 7.54 -1.68
CA GLU A 161 1.62 6.92 -3.01
C GLU A 161 2.36 5.59 -2.93
N VAL A 162 1.87 4.60 -3.66
CA VAL A 162 2.48 3.28 -3.84
C VAL A 162 2.58 3.02 -5.34
N GLN A 163 3.80 2.77 -5.81
CA GLN A 163 4.11 2.38 -7.18
C GLN A 163 4.66 0.95 -7.21
N THR A 164 4.31 0.20 -8.24
CA THR A 164 4.79 -1.18 -8.45
C THR A 164 5.50 -1.30 -9.78
N ARG A 165 6.65 -1.99 -9.80
CA ARG A 165 7.40 -2.33 -11.01
C ARG A 165 7.13 -3.78 -11.40
N GLN A 166 6.56 -3.99 -12.58
CA GLN A 166 6.29 -5.29 -13.16
C GLN A 166 7.28 -5.63 -14.27
N ARG A 167 7.82 -6.85 -14.26
CA ARG A 167 8.76 -7.33 -15.27
C ARG A 167 8.40 -8.70 -15.78
N ALA A 168 8.57 -8.89 -17.08
CA ALA A 168 8.47 -10.17 -17.74
C ALA A 168 9.44 -11.19 -17.11
N GLN A 169 8.92 -12.37 -16.78
CA GLN A 169 9.68 -13.56 -16.42
C GLN A 169 9.71 -14.57 -17.57
N THR A 170 8.69 -14.53 -18.42
CA THR A 170 8.57 -15.25 -19.69
C THR A 170 7.95 -14.31 -20.74
N ASP A 171 7.58 -14.82 -21.91
CA ASP A 171 6.90 -14.04 -22.94
C ASP A 171 5.49 -13.57 -22.55
N ASP A 172 4.83 -14.26 -21.60
CA ASP A 172 3.42 -14.04 -21.27
C ASP A 172 3.14 -13.89 -19.77
N ILE A 173 4.16 -14.03 -18.93
CA ILE A 173 4.06 -13.92 -17.46
C ILE A 173 4.97 -12.80 -16.97
N SER A 174 4.39 -11.82 -16.25
CA SER A 174 5.13 -10.80 -15.51
C SER A 174 4.98 -10.99 -14.00
N LEU A 175 5.87 -10.37 -13.22
CA LEU A 175 5.81 -10.35 -11.76
C LEU A 175 6.17 -8.97 -11.22
N ASN A 176 5.62 -8.62 -10.06
CA ASN A 176 6.04 -7.45 -9.28
C ASN A 176 7.46 -7.66 -8.74
N THR A 177 8.42 -6.90 -9.27
CA THR A 177 9.85 -7.03 -8.92
C THR A 177 10.35 -5.94 -7.97
N ALA A 178 9.63 -4.82 -7.88
CA ALA A 178 9.91 -3.76 -6.93
C ALA A 178 8.64 -3.00 -6.53
N VAL A 179 8.69 -2.36 -5.36
CA VAL A 179 7.66 -1.44 -4.86
C VAL A 179 8.36 -0.17 -4.39
N ALA A 180 7.84 0.99 -4.76
CA ALA A 180 8.31 2.29 -4.27
C ALA A 180 7.14 3.05 -3.66
N MET A 181 7.38 3.73 -2.55
CA MET A 181 6.33 4.37 -1.75
C MET A 181 6.75 5.77 -1.33
N ASN A 182 5.81 6.72 -1.39
CA ASN A 182 5.91 8.01 -0.72
C ASN A 182 5.20 7.88 0.63
N VAL A 183 5.99 7.79 1.70
CA VAL A 183 5.50 7.69 3.08
C VAL A 183 5.53 9.07 3.74
N ALA A 184 4.54 9.91 3.40
CA ALA A 184 4.43 11.29 3.88
C ALA A 184 5.71 12.12 3.69
N GLY A 185 6.38 11.97 2.55
CA GLY A 185 7.64 12.65 2.21
C GLY A 185 8.86 11.72 2.19
N ASP A 186 8.81 10.58 2.89
CA ASP A 186 9.89 9.60 2.87
C ASP A 186 9.77 8.66 1.66
N ARG A 187 10.80 8.62 0.81
CA ARG A 187 10.84 7.71 -0.34
C ARG A 187 11.36 6.34 0.09
N PHE A 188 10.44 5.37 0.22
CA PHE A 188 10.75 4.03 0.70
C PHE A 188 10.57 3.00 -0.42
N CYS A 189 11.64 2.29 -0.76
CA CYS A 189 11.67 1.34 -1.88
C CYS A 189 12.08 -0.06 -1.44
N VAL A 190 11.47 -1.09 -2.04
CA VAL A 190 11.79 -2.49 -1.82
C VAL A 190 11.99 -3.19 -3.15
N TYR A 191 13.17 -3.78 -3.35
CA TYR A 191 13.57 -4.44 -4.60
C TYR A 191 13.81 -5.94 -4.37
N ALA A 192 12.93 -6.78 -4.91
CA ALA A 192 13.09 -8.24 -4.88
C ALA A 192 14.27 -8.68 -5.76
N GLN A 193 14.48 -8.00 -6.89
CA GLN A 193 15.58 -8.21 -7.82
C GLN A 193 16.11 -6.87 -8.38
N GLU A 194 17.26 -6.91 -9.07
CA GLU A 194 17.88 -5.76 -9.75
C GLU A 194 17.95 -4.49 -8.89
N LYS A 195 18.70 -4.60 -7.80
CA LYS A 195 18.91 -3.49 -6.88
C LYS A 195 19.71 -2.38 -7.58
N PRO A 196 19.25 -1.13 -7.54
CA PRO A 196 19.76 -0.04 -8.40
C PRO A 196 21.22 0.34 -8.10
N ASP A 197 21.66 0.06 -6.87
CA ASP A 197 23.00 0.33 -6.32
C ASP A 197 23.93 -0.89 -6.33
N GLY A 198 23.45 -2.06 -6.79
CA GLY A 198 24.18 -3.33 -6.71
C GLY A 198 24.34 -3.88 -5.29
N ASN A 199 23.83 -3.21 -4.25
CA ASN A 199 23.99 -3.63 -2.85
C ASN A 199 22.98 -4.71 -2.47
N THR A 200 23.37 -5.98 -2.52
CA THR A 200 22.47 -7.12 -2.27
C THR A 200 22.17 -7.42 -0.80
N SER A 201 22.77 -6.70 0.14
CA SER A 201 22.72 -7.00 1.56
C SER A 201 21.34 -6.76 2.21
N THR A 202 20.53 -5.90 1.60
CA THR A 202 19.13 -5.61 2.00
C THR A 202 18.29 -5.32 0.76
N PRO A 203 16.99 -5.67 0.72
CA PRO A 203 16.09 -5.26 -0.36
C PRO A 203 15.60 -3.81 -0.23
N ILE A 204 15.84 -3.15 0.91
CA ILE A 204 15.21 -1.87 1.25
C ILE A 204 16.13 -0.69 0.95
N ARG A 205 15.55 0.39 0.40
CA ARG A 205 16.16 1.73 0.34
C ARG A 205 15.23 2.76 0.95
N LEU A 206 15.80 3.68 1.71
CA LEU A 206 15.13 4.87 2.21
C LEU A 206 15.86 6.09 1.66
N ASN A 207 15.17 6.92 0.88
CA ASN A 207 15.74 8.10 0.22
C ASN A 207 17.00 7.78 -0.62
N GLY A 208 17.05 6.58 -1.20
CA GLY A 208 18.18 6.07 -2.00
C GLY A 208 19.23 5.29 -1.19
N ASP A 209 19.24 5.40 0.14
CA ASP A 209 20.22 4.73 0.99
C ASP A 209 19.73 3.34 1.41
N ALA A 210 20.62 2.33 1.33
CA ALA A 210 20.31 0.98 1.78
C ALA A 210 20.18 0.92 3.31
N ILE A 211 19.05 0.43 3.81
CA ILE A 211 18.79 0.29 5.25
C ILE A 211 18.45 -1.15 5.65
N TYR A 212 18.70 -1.47 6.93
CA TYR A 212 18.28 -2.72 7.53
C TYR A 212 17.12 -2.47 8.48
N VAL A 213 16.05 -3.22 8.29
CA VAL A 213 14.97 -3.35 9.26
C VAL A 213 15.21 -4.68 9.98
N ASP A 214 15.60 -4.62 11.25
CA ASP A 214 15.78 -5.80 12.10
C ASP A 214 14.43 -6.29 12.63
N GLU A 215 14.39 -7.05 13.73
CA GLU A 215 13.12 -7.51 14.32
C GLU A 215 12.34 -6.40 15.03
N LEU A 216 12.94 -5.23 15.23
CA LEU A 216 12.28 -4.06 15.81
C LEU A 216 11.65 -3.18 14.72
N THR A 217 10.85 -2.23 15.17
CA THR A 217 10.23 -1.21 14.32
C THR A 217 11.27 -0.18 13.90
N TYR A 218 11.36 0.07 12.59
CA TYR A 218 12.14 1.16 12.02
C TYR A 218 11.25 2.39 11.84
N TYR A 219 11.68 3.53 12.37
CA TYR A 219 10.97 4.81 12.30
C TYR A 219 11.41 5.62 11.10
N LEU A 220 10.47 6.07 10.28
CA LEU A 220 10.73 6.97 9.16
C LEU A 220 10.71 8.42 9.64
N PRO A 221 11.55 9.31 9.07
CA PRO A 221 11.65 10.72 9.47
C PRO A 221 10.30 11.46 9.58
N HIS A 222 9.38 11.25 8.65
CA HIS A 222 8.07 11.92 8.61
C HIS A 222 6.98 11.14 9.36
N GLY A 223 7.37 10.19 10.22
CA GLY A 223 6.51 9.58 11.22
C GLY A 223 5.86 8.25 10.82
N GLY A 224 6.13 7.76 9.62
CA GLY A 224 5.83 6.40 9.24
C GLY A 224 6.67 5.37 10.00
N THR A 225 6.28 4.11 9.94
CA THR A 225 7.00 2.99 10.55
C THR A 225 7.11 1.82 9.57
N VAL A 226 8.20 1.07 9.67
CA VAL A 226 8.42 -0.17 8.92
C VAL A 226 8.73 -1.29 9.90
N ARG A 227 7.99 -2.40 9.80
CA ARG A 227 8.11 -3.54 10.70
C ARG A 227 8.26 -4.83 9.90
N LYS A 228 8.99 -5.80 10.44
CA LYS A 228 8.91 -7.17 9.94
C LYS A 228 7.63 -7.83 10.44
N SER A 229 6.86 -8.42 9.53
CA SER A 229 5.68 -9.26 9.82
C SER A 229 5.91 -10.74 9.53
N GLY A 230 7.16 -11.10 9.20
CA GLY A 230 7.62 -12.44 8.88
C GLY A 230 9.07 -12.40 8.39
N ARG A 231 9.62 -13.53 7.94
CA ARG A 231 11.03 -13.62 7.51
C ARG A 231 11.38 -12.61 6.40
N ASN A 232 10.50 -12.47 5.41
CA ASN A 232 10.69 -11.58 4.25
C ASN A 232 9.49 -10.65 4.05
N ASN A 233 8.71 -10.42 5.11
CA ASN A 233 7.47 -9.65 5.03
C ASN A 233 7.64 -8.35 5.79
N TYR A 234 7.23 -7.25 5.16
CA TYR A 234 7.29 -5.93 5.74
C TYR A 234 5.89 -5.34 5.85
N LEU A 235 5.61 -4.66 6.95
CA LEU A 235 4.44 -3.82 7.13
C LEU A 235 4.93 -2.37 7.23
N VAL A 236 4.60 -1.58 6.23
CA VAL A 236 4.82 -0.13 6.22
C VAL A 236 3.52 0.52 6.69
N THR A 237 3.59 1.45 7.64
CA THR A 237 2.45 2.21 8.15
C THR A 237 2.76 3.69 8.04
N TRP A 238 1.87 4.45 7.39
CA TRP A 238 1.98 5.89 7.23
C TRP A 238 1.70 6.60 8.56
N PRO A 239 2.19 7.84 8.76
CA PRO A 239 1.83 8.62 9.93
C PRO A 239 0.32 8.88 10.04
N THR A 240 -0.35 8.93 8.90
CA THR A 240 -1.81 9.05 8.72
C THR A 240 -2.56 7.72 8.80
N GLY A 241 -1.86 6.59 9.00
CA GLY A 241 -2.44 5.28 9.32
C GLY A 241 -2.62 4.32 8.16
N GLU A 242 -2.53 4.75 6.91
CA GLU A 242 -2.53 3.85 5.74
C GLU A 242 -1.45 2.78 5.93
N THR A 243 -1.67 1.56 5.41
CA THR A 243 -0.69 0.48 5.54
C THR A 243 -0.41 -0.20 4.22
N ALA A 244 0.82 -0.67 4.03
CA ALA A 244 1.21 -1.56 2.95
C ALA A 244 1.91 -2.80 3.52
N SER A 245 1.31 -3.97 3.28
CA SER A 245 1.92 -5.28 3.56
C SER A 245 2.63 -5.76 2.30
N LEU A 246 3.94 -5.98 2.42
CA LEU A 246 4.82 -6.48 1.37
C LEU A 246 5.26 -7.89 1.74
N ASP A 247 5.01 -8.84 0.87
CA ASP A 247 5.36 -10.25 1.05
C ASP A 247 6.32 -10.66 -0.08
N ILE A 248 7.62 -10.66 0.23
CA ILE A 248 8.67 -11.01 -0.74
C ILE A 248 8.77 -12.53 -0.82
N ARG A 249 8.36 -13.05 -1.98
CA ARG A 249 8.43 -14.46 -2.32
C ARG A 249 9.74 -14.75 -3.02
N ASN A 250 10.44 -15.76 -2.54
CA ASN A 250 11.64 -16.29 -3.16
C ASN A 250 11.38 -17.76 -3.52
N GLY A 251 11.58 -18.11 -4.78
CA GLY A 251 11.38 -19.45 -5.30
C GLY A 251 12.05 -19.58 -6.66
N ALA A 252 11.32 -20.10 -7.65
CA ALA A 252 11.77 -20.04 -9.05
C ALA A 252 11.99 -18.58 -9.52
N PHE A 253 11.18 -17.66 -8.98
CA PHE A 253 11.29 -16.22 -9.19
C PHE A 253 11.31 -15.48 -7.85
N SER A 254 11.87 -14.27 -7.84
CA SER A 254 11.82 -13.35 -6.70
C SER A 254 10.85 -12.21 -7.00
N PHE A 255 9.75 -12.11 -6.25
CA PHE A 255 8.69 -11.13 -6.49
C PHE A 255 8.01 -10.67 -5.20
N ILE A 256 7.13 -9.69 -5.31
CA ILE A 256 6.49 -9.02 -4.17
C ILE A 256 4.96 -9.05 -4.33
N ASN A 257 4.26 -9.71 -3.40
CA ASN A 257 2.83 -9.45 -3.22
C ASN A 257 2.65 -8.17 -2.39
N VAL A 258 1.69 -7.33 -2.76
CA VAL A 258 1.42 -6.05 -2.10
C VAL A 258 -0.05 -5.95 -1.76
N ALA A 259 -0.37 -5.74 -0.49
CA ALA A 259 -1.72 -5.38 -0.04
C ALA A 259 -1.68 -4.02 0.65
N VAL A 260 -2.61 -3.13 0.29
CA VAL A 260 -2.65 -1.76 0.79
C VAL A 260 -3.99 -1.49 1.46
N GLN A 261 -3.97 -0.88 2.65
CA GLN A 261 -5.16 -0.36 3.33
C GLN A 261 -5.19 1.17 3.28
N VAL A 262 -6.35 1.70 2.92
CA VAL A 262 -6.60 3.16 2.77
C VAL A 262 -7.88 3.59 3.48
N PHE A 263 -8.07 4.90 3.69
CA PHE A 263 -9.19 5.48 4.45
C PHE A 263 -10.06 6.41 3.58
N PRO A 264 -11.00 5.86 2.79
CA PRO A 264 -11.83 6.65 1.86
C PRO A 264 -12.79 7.63 2.54
N CYS A 265 -12.92 7.57 3.88
CA CYS A 265 -13.66 8.54 4.66
C CYS A 265 -12.99 9.93 4.76
N ALA A 266 -11.67 10.01 4.53
CA ALA A 266 -10.86 11.18 4.87
C ALA A 266 -9.96 11.65 3.72
N ASP A 267 -9.92 10.90 2.62
CA ASP A 267 -9.19 11.23 1.40
C ASP A 267 -9.84 10.56 0.20
N SER A 268 -9.48 11.01 -0.99
CA SER A 268 -9.74 10.30 -2.25
C SER A 268 -8.48 9.65 -2.77
N TYR A 269 -8.66 8.52 -3.46
CA TYR A 269 -7.56 7.72 -3.98
C TYR A 269 -7.76 7.48 -5.47
N GLU A 270 -6.65 7.23 -6.16
CA GLU A 270 -6.64 6.87 -7.58
C GLU A 270 -5.47 5.92 -7.88
N GLY A 271 -5.60 5.07 -8.89
CA GLY A 271 -4.57 4.09 -9.27
C GLY A 271 -5.20 2.86 -9.92
N VAL A 272 -4.37 1.86 -10.23
CA VAL A 272 -4.91 0.58 -10.74
C VAL A 272 -5.79 -0.13 -9.71
N LEU A 273 -5.67 0.16 -8.41
CA LEU A 273 -6.58 -0.40 -7.40
C LEU A 273 -7.95 0.31 -7.30
N GLY A 274 -8.28 1.21 -8.22
CA GLY A 274 -9.55 1.94 -8.23
C GLY A 274 -9.54 3.17 -7.33
N ASN A 275 -10.72 3.72 -7.04
CA ASN A 275 -10.88 5.00 -6.34
C ASN A 275 -11.38 4.87 -4.88
N ALA A 276 -11.71 3.65 -4.44
CA ALA A 276 -12.18 3.33 -3.09
C ALA A 276 -13.49 4.04 -2.66
N ASN A 277 -14.37 4.36 -3.62
CA ASN A 277 -15.62 5.06 -3.36
C ASN A 277 -16.80 4.14 -3.00
N GLY A 278 -16.58 2.82 -2.97
CA GLY A 278 -17.58 1.78 -2.71
C GLY A 278 -18.32 1.28 -3.96
N ARG A 279 -17.88 1.64 -5.18
CA ARG A 279 -18.54 1.27 -6.45
C ARG A 279 -17.57 0.59 -7.42
N THR A 280 -17.66 -0.73 -7.46
CA THR A 280 -16.87 -1.56 -8.38
C THR A 280 -16.98 -1.18 -9.87
N SER A 281 -18.10 -0.57 -10.28
CA SER A 281 -18.35 -0.22 -11.69
C SER A 281 -17.39 0.84 -12.24
N ASP A 282 -16.82 1.69 -11.39
CA ASP A 282 -15.93 2.79 -11.79
C ASP A 282 -14.44 2.53 -11.46
N ASP A 283 -14.09 1.35 -10.93
CA ASP A 283 -12.70 0.99 -10.59
C ASP A 283 -11.74 0.94 -11.80
N PHE A 284 -12.27 0.77 -13.02
CA PHE A 284 -11.49 0.76 -14.26
C PHE A 284 -11.54 2.10 -15.02
N GLU A 285 -11.93 3.19 -14.37
CA GLU A 285 -11.87 4.51 -15.02
C GLU A 285 -10.43 4.89 -15.40
N THR A 286 -10.27 5.32 -16.65
CA THR A 286 -9.00 5.80 -17.21
C THR A 286 -8.88 7.30 -17.04
N ARG A 287 -7.66 7.81 -16.80
CA ARG A 287 -7.40 9.24 -16.82
C ARG A 287 -7.73 9.83 -18.21
N GLY A 288 -8.44 10.96 -18.24
CA GLY A 288 -8.71 11.70 -19.48
C GLY A 288 -9.88 11.20 -20.34
N ASN A 289 -10.85 10.48 -19.77
CA ASN A 289 -12.06 9.99 -20.45
C ASN A 289 -11.77 9.09 -21.67
N ALA A 290 -10.72 8.26 -21.64
CA ALA A 290 -10.54 7.24 -22.68
C ALA A 290 -11.78 6.33 -22.71
N SER A 291 -12.24 5.98 -23.91
CA SER A 291 -13.45 5.17 -24.07
C SER A 291 -13.23 3.79 -23.45
N ARG A 292 -14.07 3.44 -22.47
CA ARG A 292 -14.16 2.09 -21.93
C ARG A 292 -14.96 1.22 -22.90
N PRO A 293 -14.59 -0.04 -23.14
CA PRO A 293 -15.46 -0.98 -23.82
C PRO A 293 -16.79 -1.10 -23.06
N ASP A 294 -17.92 -1.05 -23.77
CA ASP A 294 -19.27 -1.20 -23.20
C ASP A 294 -19.50 -2.58 -22.53
N ASN A 295 -18.56 -3.49 -22.77
CA ASN A 295 -18.63 -4.92 -22.53
C ASN A 295 -18.11 -5.33 -21.14
N LEU A 296 -18.41 -4.58 -20.08
CA LEU A 296 -17.91 -4.87 -18.72
C LEU A 296 -18.48 -6.15 -18.08
N ALA A 297 -19.37 -6.86 -18.79
CA ALA A 297 -19.99 -8.09 -18.33
C ALA A 297 -19.10 -9.33 -18.49
N PHE A 298 -17.89 -9.21 -19.06
CA PHE A 298 -16.97 -10.33 -19.23
C PHE A 298 -16.12 -10.57 -17.98
N HIS A 299 -15.89 -11.85 -17.67
CA HIS A 299 -15.05 -12.28 -16.56
C HIS A 299 -13.59 -11.92 -16.84
N THR A 300 -12.95 -11.07 -16.03
CA THR A 300 -11.57 -10.61 -16.21
C THR A 300 -10.47 -11.66 -15.98
N PHE A 301 -10.87 -12.93 -15.92
CA PHE A 301 -10.00 -14.11 -15.87
C PHE A 301 -10.45 -15.21 -16.85
N GLY A 302 -11.67 -15.10 -17.38
CA GLY A 302 -12.29 -16.06 -18.28
C GLY A 302 -12.73 -17.36 -17.66
N ASN A 303 -14.00 -17.68 -17.82
CA ASN A 303 -14.54 -18.97 -17.35
C ASN A 303 -15.64 -19.48 -18.30
N THR A 304 -15.61 -19.05 -19.55
CA THR A 304 -16.61 -19.41 -20.56
C THR A 304 -16.01 -20.34 -21.60
N ASN A 305 -16.78 -21.37 -21.96
CA ASN A 305 -16.46 -22.28 -23.08
C ASN A 305 -17.05 -21.79 -24.41
N ASP A 306 -17.73 -20.63 -24.42
CA ASP A 306 -18.28 -20.02 -25.64
C ASP A 306 -17.17 -19.28 -26.41
N PRO A 307 -16.84 -19.68 -27.65
CA PRO A 307 -15.79 -19.03 -28.45
C PRO A 307 -16.02 -17.53 -28.70
N ALA A 308 -17.28 -17.09 -28.83
CA ALA A 308 -17.57 -15.67 -29.04
C ALA A 308 -17.27 -14.85 -27.78
N ALA A 309 -17.59 -15.40 -26.61
CA ALA A 309 -17.29 -14.79 -25.32
C ALA A 309 -15.78 -14.76 -25.03
N GLN A 310 -15.04 -15.79 -25.43
CA GLN A 310 -13.57 -15.81 -25.32
C GLN A 310 -12.89 -14.75 -26.20
N ALA A 311 -13.42 -14.48 -27.40
CA ALA A 311 -12.87 -13.44 -28.27
C ALA A 311 -13.04 -12.03 -27.65
N MET A 312 -14.24 -11.72 -27.16
CA MET A 312 -14.52 -10.45 -26.47
C MET A 312 -13.72 -10.28 -25.18
N GLU A 313 -13.49 -11.37 -24.46
CA GLU A 313 -12.65 -11.36 -23.26
C GLU A 313 -11.19 -11.02 -23.58
N ARG A 314 -10.61 -11.62 -24.62
CA ARG A 314 -9.24 -11.30 -25.05
C ARG A 314 -9.12 -9.84 -25.49
N GLU A 315 -10.15 -9.29 -26.14
CA GLU A 315 -10.21 -7.86 -26.46
C GLU A 315 -10.23 -6.99 -25.20
N TYR A 316 -11.02 -7.37 -24.20
CA TYR A 316 -11.06 -6.66 -22.91
C TYR A 316 -9.71 -6.73 -22.17
N LEU A 317 -9.06 -7.90 -22.15
CA LEU A 317 -7.73 -8.06 -21.56
C LEU A 317 -6.66 -7.25 -22.32
N ALA A 318 -6.78 -7.12 -23.65
CA ALA A 318 -5.91 -6.28 -24.45
C ALA A 318 -6.11 -4.78 -24.15
N TRP A 319 -7.35 -4.33 -23.96
CA TRP A 319 -7.64 -2.96 -23.50
C TRP A 319 -7.07 -2.72 -22.09
N MET A 320 -7.23 -3.69 -21.18
CA MET A 320 -6.68 -3.62 -19.82
C MET A 320 -5.15 -3.45 -19.82
N SER A 321 -4.43 -4.24 -20.63
CA SER A 321 -2.96 -4.22 -20.68
C SER A 321 -2.39 -3.03 -21.48
N LYS A 322 -3.22 -2.29 -22.22
CA LYS A 322 -2.81 -1.13 -23.04
C LYS A 322 -3.37 0.18 -22.52
N ASP A 323 -4.66 0.44 -22.72
CA ASP A 323 -5.29 1.73 -22.46
C ASP A 323 -5.44 1.99 -20.95
N PHE A 324 -5.93 0.99 -20.22
CA PHE A 324 -6.05 1.09 -18.77
C PHE A 324 -4.66 1.14 -18.11
N ALA A 325 -3.76 0.22 -18.47
CA ALA A 325 -2.38 0.24 -17.98
C ALA A 325 -1.68 1.57 -18.28
N GLY A 326 -1.81 2.07 -19.51
CA GLY A 326 -1.23 3.34 -19.96
C GLY A 326 -1.66 4.54 -19.13
N SER A 327 -2.92 4.58 -18.69
CA SER A 327 -3.45 5.66 -17.83
C SER A 327 -2.77 5.77 -16.46
N TRP A 328 -2.19 4.66 -15.99
CA TRP A 328 -1.57 4.55 -14.66
C TRP A 328 -0.06 4.31 -14.70
N ARG A 329 0.55 4.38 -15.90
CA ARG A 329 2.01 4.29 -16.02
C ARG A 329 2.68 5.44 -15.27
N VAL A 330 3.73 5.10 -14.56
CA VAL A 330 4.61 6.06 -13.88
C VAL A 330 5.47 6.77 -14.93
N GLU A 331 5.51 8.09 -14.84
CA GLU A 331 6.38 8.91 -15.68
C GLU A 331 7.70 9.20 -14.96
N GLN A 332 8.77 9.45 -15.70
CA GLN A 332 10.09 9.67 -15.09
C GLN A 332 10.11 10.77 -14.01
N PRO A 333 9.43 11.93 -14.17
CA PRO A 333 9.43 12.98 -13.15
C PRO A 333 8.65 12.63 -11.88
N THR A 334 7.72 11.68 -11.97
CA THR A 334 6.85 11.26 -10.85
C THR A 334 7.27 9.92 -10.25
N SER A 335 8.31 9.30 -10.80
CA SER A 335 8.81 8.02 -10.30
C SER A 335 9.40 8.13 -8.90
N LEU A 336 8.99 7.19 -8.06
CA LEU A 336 9.56 6.99 -6.73
C LEU A 336 10.69 5.96 -6.73
N PHE A 337 10.94 5.29 -7.85
CA PHE A 337 12.02 4.30 -7.94
C PHE A 337 13.39 4.96 -8.08
N ASP A 338 14.39 4.29 -7.52
CA ASP A 338 15.78 4.54 -7.85
C ASP A 338 16.14 3.72 -9.10
N TYR A 339 17.01 4.29 -9.93
CA TYR A 339 17.45 3.71 -11.19
C TYR A 339 18.95 3.53 -11.18
N GLY A 340 19.41 2.38 -11.69
CA GLY A 340 20.83 2.15 -11.93
C GLY A 340 21.37 3.00 -13.08
N PHE A 341 22.66 2.87 -13.37
CA PHE A 341 23.31 3.62 -14.45
C PHE A 341 22.61 3.39 -15.81
N GLY A 342 22.18 4.49 -16.44
CA GLY A 342 21.50 4.46 -17.74
C GLY A 342 20.07 3.91 -17.71
N GLN A 343 19.52 3.61 -16.52
CA GLN A 343 18.15 3.11 -16.38
C GLN A 343 17.14 4.26 -16.18
N SER A 344 15.90 4.02 -16.58
CA SER A 344 14.76 4.91 -16.40
C SER A 344 13.45 4.11 -16.42
N THR A 345 12.31 4.77 -16.25
CA THR A 345 10.97 4.19 -16.52
C THR A 345 10.90 3.44 -17.86
N LEU A 346 11.61 3.93 -18.89
CA LEU A 346 11.66 3.31 -20.22
C LEU A 346 12.38 1.95 -20.21
N THR A 347 13.37 1.75 -19.34
CA THR A 347 14.07 0.46 -19.21
C THR A 347 13.15 -0.66 -18.77
N PHE A 348 12.12 -0.32 -18.00
CA PHE A 348 11.18 -1.28 -17.42
C PHE A 348 9.84 -1.33 -18.15
N THR A 349 9.71 -0.64 -19.29
CA THR A 349 8.46 -0.55 -20.05
C THR A 349 8.51 -1.39 -21.32
N ASP A 350 7.52 -2.27 -21.49
CA ASP A 350 7.21 -2.94 -22.74
C ASP A 350 5.69 -2.92 -22.95
N GLU A 351 5.23 -2.09 -23.86
CA GLU A 351 3.80 -1.92 -24.19
C GLU A 351 3.26 -3.01 -25.13
N SER A 352 4.14 -3.88 -25.65
CA SER A 352 3.73 -5.03 -26.47
C SER A 352 3.33 -6.24 -25.62
N PHE A 353 3.57 -6.20 -24.31
CA PHE A 353 3.28 -7.28 -23.37
C PHE A 353 1.80 -7.26 -22.89
N PRO A 354 1.17 -8.43 -22.65
CA PRO A 354 1.68 -9.78 -22.91
C PRO A 354 1.53 -10.13 -24.38
N ARG A 355 2.34 -11.07 -24.88
CA ARG A 355 2.21 -11.53 -26.28
C ARG A 355 0.93 -12.36 -26.46
N VAL A 356 0.53 -13.08 -25.41
CA VAL A 356 -0.68 -13.90 -25.35
C VAL A 356 -1.40 -13.69 -24.02
N HIS A 357 -2.70 -13.39 -24.08
CA HIS A 357 -3.56 -13.36 -22.89
C HIS A 357 -4.07 -14.76 -22.55
N HIS A 358 -3.62 -15.37 -21.47
CA HIS A 358 -4.22 -16.62 -20.97
C HIS A 358 -5.49 -16.36 -20.16
N THR A 359 -6.40 -17.34 -20.17
CA THR A 359 -7.68 -17.33 -19.43
C THR A 359 -7.87 -18.67 -18.72
N LEU A 360 -8.75 -18.76 -17.71
CA LEU A 360 -9.01 -20.06 -17.05
C LEU A 360 -9.71 -21.06 -17.99
N ALA A 361 -10.24 -20.61 -19.13
CA ALA A 361 -10.77 -21.49 -20.16
C ALA A 361 -9.68 -22.26 -20.92
N ASP A 362 -8.43 -21.78 -20.87
CA ASP A 362 -7.27 -22.49 -21.45
C ASP A 362 -6.82 -23.68 -20.56
N LEU A 363 -7.34 -23.80 -19.33
CA LEU A 363 -7.11 -24.93 -18.43
C LEU A 363 -8.12 -26.06 -18.68
N THR A 364 -7.66 -27.31 -18.60
CA THR A 364 -8.59 -28.45 -18.54
C THR A 364 -9.46 -28.39 -17.28
N PRO A 365 -10.70 -28.94 -17.29
CA PRO A 365 -11.57 -28.95 -16.11
C PRO A 365 -10.87 -29.54 -14.86
N ASP A 366 -10.13 -30.63 -15.06
CA ASP A 366 -9.35 -31.31 -14.04
C ASP A 366 -8.24 -30.44 -13.43
N GLN A 367 -7.52 -29.66 -14.26
CA GLN A 367 -6.51 -28.71 -13.78
C GLN A 367 -7.16 -27.61 -12.94
N ARG A 368 -8.23 -27.01 -13.46
CA ARG A 368 -8.96 -25.93 -12.78
C ARG A 368 -9.52 -26.38 -11.44
N ASP A 369 -10.11 -27.57 -11.37
CA ASP A 369 -10.70 -28.10 -10.14
C ASP A 369 -9.63 -28.49 -9.11
N ARG A 370 -8.48 -29.01 -9.54
CA ARG A 370 -7.33 -29.26 -8.65
C ARG A 370 -6.77 -27.96 -8.10
N ALA A 371 -6.56 -26.96 -8.96
CA ALA A 371 -6.09 -25.64 -8.59
C ALA A 371 -7.02 -24.98 -7.56
N ARG A 372 -8.33 -24.95 -7.86
CA ARG A 372 -9.37 -24.42 -6.95
C ARG A 372 -9.31 -25.06 -5.57
N ARG A 373 -9.29 -26.39 -5.49
CA ARG A 373 -9.19 -27.11 -4.20
C ARG A 373 -7.93 -26.77 -3.43
N ASN A 374 -6.80 -26.52 -4.11
CA ASN A 374 -5.58 -26.09 -3.44
C ASN A 374 -5.70 -24.66 -2.91
N CYS A 375 -6.25 -23.75 -3.71
CA CYS A 375 -6.51 -22.36 -3.29
C CYS A 375 -7.45 -22.28 -2.07
N GLU A 376 -8.56 -23.00 -2.10
CA GLU A 376 -9.53 -23.07 -0.98
C GLU A 376 -8.88 -23.61 0.30
N ARG A 377 -8.08 -24.67 0.20
CA ARG A 377 -7.38 -25.27 1.35
C ARG A 377 -6.36 -24.32 1.99
N ASN A 378 -5.81 -23.39 1.22
CA ASN A 378 -4.85 -22.40 1.67
C ASN A 378 -5.51 -21.05 2.04
N GLY A 379 -6.83 -21.01 2.18
CA GLY A 379 -7.55 -19.85 2.70
C GLY A 379 -7.74 -18.70 1.69
N VAL A 380 -7.63 -18.98 0.39
CA VAL A 380 -7.92 -17.98 -0.64
C VAL A 380 -9.43 -17.71 -0.68
N THR A 381 -9.79 -16.44 -0.65
CA THR A 381 -11.19 -15.98 -0.64
C THR A 381 -11.80 -15.98 -2.04
N ALA A 382 -13.12 -15.83 -2.15
CA ALA A 382 -13.82 -15.85 -3.44
C ALA A 382 -13.32 -14.77 -4.43
N ILE A 383 -13.04 -13.56 -3.93
CA ILE A 383 -12.56 -12.45 -4.77
C ILE A 383 -11.21 -12.74 -5.42
N ASP A 384 -10.35 -13.49 -4.74
CA ASP A 384 -8.98 -13.80 -5.19
C ASP A 384 -8.86 -15.20 -5.83
N MET A 385 -9.97 -15.93 -5.91
CA MET A 385 -9.97 -17.34 -6.28
C MET A 385 -9.53 -17.57 -7.72
N ASN A 386 -9.99 -16.73 -8.65
CA ASN A 386 -9.67 -16.89 -10.06
C ASN A 386 -8.18 -16.60 -10.35
N GLY A 387 -7.61 -15.56 -9.72
CA GLY A 387 -6.17 -15.31 -9.78
C GLY A 387 -5.35 -16.46 -9.20
N CYS A 388 -5.76 -17.01 -8.06
CA CYS A 388 -5.07 -18.19 -7.50
C CYS A 388 -5.18 -19.43 -8.41
N ILE A 389 -6.33 -19.67 -9.04
CA ILE A 389 -6.49 -20.78 -9.99
C ILE A 389 -5.57 -20.58 -11.20
N TYR A 390 -5.46 -19.35 -11.70
CA TYR A 390 -4.54 -18.97 -12.76
C TYR A 390 -3.09 -19.28 -12.36
N ASP A 391 -2.65 -18.75 -11.22
CA ASP A 391 -1.32 -18.95 -10.64
C ASP A 391 -0.98 -20.45 -10.56
N GLN A 392 -1.90 -21.26 -10.05
CA GLN A 392 -1.72 -22.70 -9.86
C GLN A 392 -1.78 -23.50 -11.18
N GLY A 393 -2.56 -23.03 -12.15
CA GLY A 393 -2.79 -23.72 -13.42
C GLY A 393 -1.68 -23.52 -14.44
N PHE A 394 -1.11 -22.31 -14.50
CA PHE A 394 -0.14 -21.93 -15.52
C PHE A 394 1.30 -21.81 -15.00
N VAL A 395 1.50 -21.26 -13.80
CA VAL A 395 2.83 -20.81 -13.33
C VAL A 395 3.30 -21.45 -12.03
N ASN A 396 2.44 -22.26 -11.39
CA ASN A 396 2.70 -22.95 -10.13
C ASN A 396 3.14 -22.00 -8.99
N ILE A 397 2.61 -20.77 -8.96
CA ILE A 397 2.85 -19.82 -7.88
C ILE A 397 1.99 -20.21 -6.66
N PRO A 398 2.57 -20.39 -5.45
CA PRO A 398 1.81 -20.82 -4.27
C PRO A 398 0.63 -19.88 -3.94
N PRO A 399 -0.50 -20.42 -3.42
CA PRO A 399 -1.64 -19.60 -3.01
C PRO A 399 -1.25 -18.48 -2.04
N SER A 400 -1.75 -17.28 -2.29
CA SER A 400 -1.49 -16.08 -1.49
C SER A 400 -2.78 -15.58 -0.80
N PRO A 401 -3.08 -16.06 0.43
CA PRO A 401 -4.22 -15.55 1.19
C PRO A 401 -4.04 -14.07 1.51
N ARG A 402 -5.14 -13.34 1.71
CA ARG A 402 -5.06 -11.93 2.11
C ARG A 402 -4.35 -11.80 3.46
N PRO A 403 -3.40 -10.86 3.61
CA PRO A 403 -2.73 -10.66 4.88
C PRO A 403 -3.71 -10.10 5.92
N GLU A 404 -3.62 -10.59 7.15
CA GLU A 404 -4.30 -10.01 8.29
C GLU A 404 -3.45 -8.88 8.87
N ILE A 405 -3.97 -7.64 8.82
CA ILE A 405 -3.31 -6.47 9.39
C ILE A 405 -4.02 -6.15 10.71
N VAL A 406 -3.33 -6.41 11.82
CA VAL A 406 -3.87 -6.23 13.17
C VAL A 406 -3.78 -4.76 13.58
N ASP A 407 -4.91 -4.17 14.01
CA ASP A 407 -4.92 -2.86 14.65
C ASP A 407 -4.39 -3.00 16.09
N ARG A 408 -3.21 -2.45 16.33
CA ARG A 408 -2.47 -2.56 17.60
C ARG A 408 -3.00 -1.64 18.70
N THR A 409 -3.89 -0.72 18.34
CA THR A 409 -4.47 0.25 19.27
C THR A 409 -5.69 -0.33 19.98
N VAL A 410 -6.27 -1.41 19.44
CA VAL A 410 -7.42 -2.10 20.03
C VAL A 410 -7.04 -2.70 21.37
N ALA A 411 -7.83 -2.39 22.40
CA ALA A 411 -7.62 -2.82 23.78
C ALA A 411 -6.23 -2.44 24.36
N TYR A 412 -5.56 -1.44 23.78
CA TYR A 412 -4.32 -0.92 24.34
C TYR A 412 -4.58 -0.24 25.68
N ASN A 413 -3.89 -0.70 26.73
CA ASN A 413 -4.00 -0.10 28.05
C ASN A 413 -2.92 0.96 28.24
N VAL A 414 -3.32 2.23 28.22
CA VAL A 414 -2.39 3.36 28.38
C VAL A 414 -1.89 3.38 29.82
N THR A 415 -0.63 3.00 30.03
CA THR A 415 0.05 3.18 31.33
C THR A 415 0.78 4.52 31.36
N PRO A 416 0.75 5.28 32.47
CA PRO A 416 1.45 6.56 32.57
C PRO A 416 2.96 6.41 32.31
N VAL A 417 3.52 7.25 31.44
CA VAL A 417 4.98 7.33 31.24
C VAL A 417 5.51 8.44 32.15
N THR A 418 6.10 8.04 33.28
CA THR A 418 6.64 8.99 34.26
C THR A 418 8.08 9.42 33.94
N LYS A 419 8.78 8.68 33.08
CA LYS A 419 10.16 8.97 32.68
C LYS A 419 10.31 8.77 31.17
N PRO A 420 10.67 9.81 30.41
CA PRO A 420 10.92 9.68 28.98
C PRO A 420 12.09 8.72 28.71
N VAL A 421 11.88 7.71 27.87
CA VAL A 421 12.89 6.74 27.44
C VAL A 421 12.99 6.79 25.92
N PRO A 422 14.16 7.10 25.33
CA PRO A 422 14.31 7.15 23.88
C PRO A 422 13.91 5.83 23.21
N ASN A 423 13.06 5.94 22.20
CA ASN A 423 12.64 4.85 21.33
C ASN A 423 12.86 5.30 19.88
N VAL A 424 14.11 5.17 19.44
CA VAL A 424 14.62 5.69 18.16
C VAL A 424 15.35 4.59 17.42
N ASN A 425 15.60 4.80 16.13
CA ASN A 425 16.37 3.84 15.32
C ASN A 425 17.79 3.66 15.90
N PRO A 426 18.35 2.45 15.84
CA PRO A 426 19.75 2.21 16.21
C PRO A 426 20.69 3.14 15.43
N GLY A 427 21.54 3.89 16.15
CA GLY A 427 22.51 4.81 15.54
C GLY A 427 21.99 6.20 15.16
N GLY A 428 20.74 6.54 15.48
CA GLY A 428 20.19 7.89 15.25
C GLY A 428 20.94 8.97 16.04
N SER A 429 21.37 10.04 15.35
CA SER A 429 21.87 11.27 15.98
C SER A 429 20.76 11.91 16.80
N ARG A 430 21.00 12.08 18.10
CA ARG A 430 20.08 12.76 19.02
C ARG A 430 19.93 14.21 18.58
N ILE A 431 18.73 14.64 18.18
CA ILE A 431 18.45 16.08 18.03
C ILE A 431 18.47 16.70 19.44
N PRO A 432 19.28 17.74 19.72
CA PRO A 432 19.28 18.40 21.02
C PRO A 432 17.93 19.09 21.27
N ARG A 433 17.37 18.88 22.46
CA ARG A 433 16.22 19.62 22.99
C ARG A 433 16.51 21.12 22.92
N VAL A 434 15.68 21.89 22.22
CA VAL A 434 15.67 23.35 22.35
C VAL A 434 15.10 23.66 23.74
N GLU A 435 15.97 23.96 24.70
CA GLU A 435 15.56 24.44 26.02
C GLU A 435 14.97 25.85 25.87
N GLY A 436 13.70 25.98 26.25
CA GLY A 436 12.99 27.25 26.31
C GLY A 436 13.62 28.17 27.35
N SER A 437 13.80 29.43 26.95
CA SER A 437 14.31 30.54 27.74
C SER A 437 13.52 30.74 29.04
N GLY A 438 14.21 30.58 30.18
CA GLY A 438 13.80 31.08 31.50
C GLY A 438 14.84 32.10 32.01
N PRO A 439 14.45 33.07 32.86
CA PRO A 439 15.13 34.36 32.95
C PRO A 439 16.47 34.30 33.67
N GLY A 440 17.37 35.15 33.19
CA GLY A 440 18.79 35.16 33.53
C GLY A 440 19.11 35.37 35.00
N ARG A 441 20.31 34.89 35.35
CA ARG A 441 21.12 35.42 36.44
C ARG A 441 22.47 35.75 35.85
N ASP A 442 22.77 37.05 35.89
CA ASP A 442 24.11 37.58 35.73
C ASP A 442 25.06 36.87 36.71
N ASP A 443 26.25 36.52 36.23
CA ASP A 443 27.51 36.75 36.93
C ASP A 443 28.65 36.61 35.92
N GLY A 444 29.35 37.72 35.69
CA GLY A 444 30.43 37.82 34.71
C GLY A 444 31.77 37.31 35.22
N ALA A 445 32.58 36.76 34.30
CA ALA A 445 34.04 36.82 34.35
C ALA A 445 34.60 36.52 32.95
N GLY A 446 35.42 37.44 32.43
CA GLY A 446 35.92 37.44 31.05
C GLY A 446 37.12 36.53 30.79
N GLY A 447 37.43 36.38 29.50
CA GLY A 447 38.65 35.73 29.01
C GLY A 447 38.70 35.73 27.48
N ASN A 448 39.61 36.55 26.94
CA ASN A 448 39.82 36.87 25.53
C ASN A 448 40.65 35.80 24.79
N GLY A 449 40.47 35.59 23.48
CA GLY A 449 41.41 34.78 22.68
C GLY A 449 40.96 34.39 21.26
N ASN A 450 41.50 35.11 20.27
CA ASN A 450 41.32 34.98 18.82
C ASN A 450 41.73 33.63 18.19
N GLY A 451 41.14 33.31 17.02
CA GLY A 451 41.72 32.36 16.05
C GLY A 451 40.89 32.21 14.77
N ALA A 452 41.26 32.94 13.72
CA ALA A 452 40.61 33.00 12.42
C ALA A 452 40.93 31.81 11.48
N VAL A 453 40.01 31.58 10.54
CA VAL A 453 40.04 30.67 9.36
C VAL A 453 41.19 31.02 8.37
N PRO A 454 41.58 30.17 7.38
CA PRO A 454 40.85 30.14 6.10
C PRO A 454 40.87 28.82 5.28
N ILE A 455 40.03 28.84 4.23
CA ILE A 455 39.77 27.91 3.11
C ILE A 455 40.85 27.99 2.01
N GLY A 456 41.09 26.92 1.21
CA GLY A 456 41.72 27.06 -0.13
C GLY A 456 42.12 25.81 -0.95
N LYS A 457 41.23 25.37 -1.86
CA LYS A 457 41.37 24.91 -3.29
C LYS A 457 42.63 24.22 -3.92
N GLN A 458 42.28 23.25 -4.80
CA GLN A 458 42.77 22.87 -6.16
C GLN A 458 44.05 22.03 -6.37
N VAL A 459 43.94 20.80 -6.94
CA VAL A 459 44.05 20.34 -8.37
C VAL A 459 45.47 19.89 -8.75
N GLY A 460 45.59 18.67 -9.28
CA GLY A 460 46.79 18.17 -9.96
C GLY A 460 46.74 16.67 -10.28
N SER A 461 46.35 16.35 -11.51
CA SER A 461 46.43 15.05 -12.17
C SER A 461 47.87 14.61 -12.46
N GLU A 462 48.17 13.31 -12.45
CA GLU A 462 48.66 12.54 -13.63
C GLU A 462 49.05 11.09 -13.28
N SER A 463 48.46 10.18 -14.06
CA SER A 463 48.91 8.87 -14.57
C SER A 463 50.30 8.30 -14.21
N ALA A 464 50.34 7.00 -13.86
CA ALA A 464 50.85 5.90 -14.72
C ALA A 464 51.07 4.58 -13.93
N SER A 465 50.52 3.48 -14.46
CA SER A 465 51.06 2.10 -14.35
C SER A 465 51.76 1.77 -15.70
N PRO A 466 52.51 0.65 -15.94
CA PRO A 466 52.46 -0.66 -15.26
C PRO A 466 53.79 -1.48 -15.19
N ASN A 467 53.66 -2.76 -14.79
CA ASN A 467 54.54 -3.94 -15.00
C ASN A 467 55.78 -4.08 -14.07
N THR A 468 56.24 -5.25 -13.60
CA THR A 468 55.94 -6.68 -13.81
C THR A 468 56.69 -7.51 -12.75
N GLU A 469 56.14 -8.69 -12.44
CA GLU A 469 56.74 -9.96 -11.97
C GLU A 469 58.17 -10.03 -11.40
N SER A 470 58.32 -10.68 -10.23
CA SER A 470 59.19 -11.87 -10.11
C SER A 470 58.83 -12.70 -8.89
N ARG A 471 59.01 -14.01 -9.08
CA ARG A 471 58.68 -15.16 -8.24
C ARG A 471 60.01 -15.71 -7.73
N ASP A 472 60.16 -15.98 -6.43
CA ASP A 472 61.07 -17.04 -5.99
C ASP A 472 60.67 -17.70 -4.66
N GLN A 473 60.96 -18.99 -4.58
CA GLN A 473 60.58 -19.95 -3.54
C GLN A 473 61.62 -20.03 -2.40
N GLY A 474 61.23 -20.53 -1.22
CA GLY A 474 62.21 -21.00 -0.21
C GLY A 474 61.74 -21.24 1.24
N THR A 475 60.97 -22.31 1.45
CA THR A 475 60.90 -23.30 2.58
C THR A 475 61.30 -23.03 4.05
N ASN A 476 60.58 -23.78 4.92
CA ASN A 476 60.71 -24.19 6.35
C ASN A 476 59.78 -23.42 7.32
N GLY A 477 58.88 -24.01 8.12
CA GLY A 477 58.58 -25.39 8.50
C GLY A 477 58.61 -25.53 10.03
N THR A 478 57.47 -25.63 10.74
CA THR A 478 57.41 -26.24 12.10
C THR A 478 55.98 -26.67 12.48
N VAL A 479 55.95 -27.76 13.25
CA VAL A 479 54.89 -28.73 13.58
C VAL A 479 54.07 -28.34 14.83
N THR A 480 52.81 -28.83 14.86
CA THR A 480 51.81 -28.82 15.96
C THR A 480 52.20 -29.61 17.22
N PRO A 481 51.45 -29.46 18.34
CA PRO A 481 50.78 -30.66 18.88
C PRO A 481 49.35 -30.45 19.43
N LYS A 482 48.58 -31.56 19.41
CA LYS A 482 47.25 -31.80 20.04
C LYS A 482 47.42 -32.39 21.46
N PRO A 483 46.46 -32.20 22.37
CA PRO A 483 45.95 -33.32 23.21
C PRO A 483 44.41 -33.27 23.42
N THR A 484 43.62 -34.29 23.07
CA THR A 484 43.14 -35.52 23.77
C THR A 484 41.72 -35.39 24.34
N ASP A 485 40.90 -36.39 24.02
CA ASP A 485 39.51 -36.58 24.42
C ASP A 485 39.39 -37.10 25.86
N THR A 486 38.32 -36.72 26.56
CA THR A 486 37.82 -37.41 27.76
C THR A 486 36.31 -37.60 27.63
N GLU A 487 35.86 -38.85 27.78
CA GLU A 487 34.47 -39.26 27.82
C GLU A 487 33.72 -38.68 29.02
N GLY A 488 32.48 -38.25 28.78
CA GLY A 488 31.52 -37.85 29.81
C GLY A 488 30.10 -37.96 29.26
N THR A 489 29.42 -39.07 29.57
CA THR A 489 28.00 -39.31 29.34
C THR A 489 27.13 -38.27 30.06
N VAL A 490 26.25 -37.57 29.31
CA VAL A 490 25.07 -36.90 29.86
C VAL A 490 23.87 -37.19 28.94
N GLU A 491 22.84 -37.79 29.51
CA GLU A 491 21.58 -38.16 28.86
C GLU A 491 20.85 -36.95 28.24
N ARG A 492 20.29 -37.15 27.04
CA ARG A 492 19.28 -36.24 26.47
C ARG A 492 17.92 -36.58 27.08
N PRO A 493 17.19 -35.64 27.68
CA PRO A 493 15.79 -35.87 28.04
C PRO A 493 14.93 -35.98 26.77
N ALA A 494 14.00 -36.94 26.78
CA ALA A 494 12.99 -37.14 25.75
C ALA A 494 12.08 -35.91 25.62
N PRO A 495 11.53 -35.64 24.41
CA PRO A 495 10.59 -34.54 24.24
C PRO A 495 9.28 -34.82 25.00
N VAL A 496 8.85 -33.84 25.79
CA VAL A 496 7.55 -33.79 26.46
C VAL A 496 6.47 -33.68 25.38
N VAL A 497 5.57 -34.67 25.34
CA VAL A 497 4.32 -34.61 24.58
C VAL A 497 3.40 -33.63 25.30
N VAL A 498 3.17 -32.47 24.69
CA VAL A 498 2.11 -31.55 25.12
C VAL A 498 0.83 -31.96 24.40
N ASP A 499 -0.12 -32.51 25.15
CA ASP A 499 -1.46 -32.82 24.67
C ASP A 499 -2.14 -31.55 24.14
N THR A 500 -2.62 -31.60 22.90
CA THR A 500 -3.43 -30.55 22.29
C THR A 500 -4.87 -30.68 22.81
N PRO A 501 -5.54 -29.58 23.22
CA PRO A 501 -6.93 -29.63 23.63
C PRO A 501 -7.85 -30.04 22.48
N LYS A 502 -8.67 -31.07 22.70
CA LYS A 502 -9.76 -31.49 21.82
C LYS A 502 -10.74 -30.35 21.57
N LYS A 503 -10.96 -30.02 20.29
CA LYS A 503 -11.98 -29.08 19.81
C LYS A 503 -13.38 -29.50 20.28
N PRO A 504 -14.21 -28.61 20.86
CA PRO A 504 -15.61 -28.93 21.15
C PRO A 504 -16.41 -29.15 19.86
N ALA A 505 -17.33 -30.11 19.88
CA ALA A 505 -18.29 -30.34 18.81
C ALA A 505 -19.25 -29.14 18.65
N PRO A 506 -19.70 -28.81 17.43
CA PRO A 506 -20.59 -27.68 17.21
C PRO A 506 -21.98 -27.93 17.79
N VAL A 507 -22.51 -26.92 18.50
CA VAL A 507 -23.90 -26.84 18.97
C VAL A 507 -24.79 -26.45 17.77
N PRO A 508 -25.99 -27.03 17.58
CA PRO A 508 -26.88 -26.65 16.48
C PRO A 508 -27.46 -25.25 16.73
N VAL A 509 -27.37 -24.37 15.73
CA VAL A 509 -28.03 -23.06 15.74
C VAL A 509 -29.38 -23.22 15.04
N GLU A 510 -30.44 -22.87 15.76
CA GLU A 510 -31.82 -22.79 15.25
C GLU A 510 -31.95 -21.63 14.25
N GLU A 511 -32.54 -21.89 13.08
CA GLU A 511 -32.78 -20.89 12.03
C GLU A 511 -33.92 -19.94 12.42
N GLU A 512 -33.63 -18.65 12.61
CA GLU A 512 -34.66 -17.60 12.60
C GLU A 512 -34.97 -17.17 11.15
N LYS A 513 -36.24 -17.36 10.76
CA LYS A 513 -36.83 -16.87 9.50
C LYS A 513 -36.88 -15.33 9.45
N PRO A 514 -36.62 -14.70 8.30
CA PRO A 514 -36.88 -13.27 8.14
C PRO A 514 -38.37 -12.99 7.84
N GLU A 515 -38.99 -12.15 8.67
CA GLU A 515 -40.32 -11.59 8.45
C GLU A 515 -40.32 -10.59 7.27
N ARG A 516 -41.34 -10.74 6.39
CA ARG A 516 -41.66 -9.79 5.32
C ARG A 516 -42.45 -8.61 5.90
N SER A 517 -41.85 -7.42 5.96
CA SER A 517 -42.60 -6.17 6.18
C SER A 517 -43.20 -5.65 4.88
N ARG A 518 -44.55 -5.58 4.85
CA ARG A 518 -45.39 -5.00 3.80
C ARG A 518 -45.46 -3.48 3.99
N LEU A 519 -45.03 -2.71 3.00
CA LEU A 519 -45.37 -1.29 2.89
C LEU A 519 -46.74 -1.13 2.24
N GLY A 520 -47.75 -0.91 3.08
CA GLY A 520 -49.09 -0.46 2.69
C GLY A 520 -49.19 1.07 2.76
N ARG A 521 -49.68 1.65 1.67
CA ARG A 521 -50.17 3.04 1.54
C ARG A 521 -51.02 3.49 2.74
N LEU A 522 -50.95 4.78 3.08
CA LEU A 522 -52.14 5.62 3.22
C LEU A 522 -51.79 7.11 3.01
N PHE A 523 -52.64 7.78 2.23
CA PHE A 523 -52.81 9.24 2.05
C PHE A 523 -53.23 9.88 3.41
N GLU A 524 -53.19 11.19 3.72
CA GLU A 524 -53.62 12.37 2.97
C GLU A 524 -53.31 13.66 3.79
N THR A 525 -53.07 14.77 3.07
CA THR A 525 -53.42 16.21 3.30
C THR A 525 -53.29 16.94 4.65
N VAL A 526 -52.63 18.11 4.61
CA VAL A 526 -53.06 19.52 4.93
C VAL A 526 -51.76 20.36 4.75
N GLY A 527 -51.62 21.49 4.03
CA GLY A 527 -52.49 22.61 3.66
C GLY A 527 -51.96 23.90 4.30
N GLY A 528 -51.46 24.88 3.52
CA GLY A 528 -51.46 26.30 3.95
C GLY A 528 -50.17 27.16 3.86
N SER A 529 -50.06 27.90 2.75
CA SER A 529 -49.74 29.34 2.58
C SER A 529 -48.42 30.04 3.02
N SER A 530 -47.82 30.73 2.02
CA SER A 530 -47.34 32.14 1.97
C SER A 530 -46.20 32.60 2.91
N SER A 531 -45.23 33.46 2.59
CA SER A 531 -45.09 34.53 1.57
C SER A 531 -43.63 35.06 1.50
N SER A 532 -43.27 35.58 0.31
CA SER A 532 -42.47 36.80 0.01
C SER A 532 -41.02 37.00 0.51
N GLY A 533 -40.13 37.31 -0.44
CA GLY A 533 -38.90 38.08 -0.21
C GLY A 533 -38.00 38.15 -1.45
N SER A 534 -37.95 39.30 -2.13
CA SER A 534 -37.33 39.55 -3.44
C SER A 534 -35.94 40.20 -3.34
N SER A 535 -35.03 39.94 -4.29
CA SER A 535 -34.18 40.90 -5.06
C SER A 535 -33.06 40.12 -5.78
N GLY A 536 -32.97 40.07 -7.13
CA GLY A 536 -32.35 41.06 -8.05
C GLY A 536 -30.88 40.66 -8.28
N SER A 537 -30.25 40.49 -9.44
CA SER A 537 -30.36 40.88 -10.88
C SER A 537 -29.43 39.89 -11.65
N GLY A 538 -29.62 39.41 -12.88
CA GLY A 538 -29.95 40.04 -14.15
C GLY A 538 -28.75 39.93 -15.12
N SER A 539 -28.84 39.09 -16.17
CA SER A 539 -28.25 39.26 -17.53
C SER A 539 -27.96 37.92 -18.24
N SER A 540 -28.73 37.56 -19.28
CA SER A 540 -28.26 37.51 -20.68
C SER A 540 -29.22 36.76 -21.63
N SER A 541 -29.24 37.26 -22.87
CA SER A 541 -30.13 37.13 -24.04
C SER A 541 -30.76 35.79 -24.46
N PRO A 542 -31.87 35.83 -25.24
CA PRO A 542 -32.62 34.65 -25.69
C PRO A 542 -32.12 34.09 -27.03
N ARG A 543 -32.15 32.76 -27.19
CA ARG A 543 -32.15 32.09 -28.50
C ARG A 543 -33.44 31.29 -28.67
N THR A 544 -34.07 31.56 -29.80
CA THR A 544 -35.28 30.92 -30.33
C THR A 544 -34.99 29.49 -30.80
N SER A 545 -35.87 28.55 -30.48
CA SER A 545 -36.09 27.35 -31.30
C SER A 545 -37.54 26.87 -31.13
N SER A 546 -38.20 26.67 -32.28
CA SER A 546 -39.58 26.18 -32.41
C SER A 546 -39.71 24.71 -31.99
N PRO A 547 -40.90 24.24 -31.60
CA PRO A 547 -41.12 22.88 -31.12
C PRO A 547 -41.35 21.89 -32.27
N GLU A 548 -40.68 20.73 -32.21
CA GLU A 548 -40.99 19.57 -33.07
C GLU A 548 -41.96 18.59 -32.37
N PRO A 549 -42.76 17.83 -33.16
CA PRO A 549 -43.97 17.17 -32.68
C PRO A 549 -43.73 15.85 -31.95
N ARG A 550 -44.58 15.59 -30.95
CA ARG A 550 -44.62 14.38 -30.13
C ARG A 550 -45.24 13.23 -30.94
N TYR A 551 -44.46 12.18 -31.22
CA TYR A 551 -44.96 10.89 -31.70
C TYR A 551 -45.29 9.99 -30.50
N GLU A 552 -46.53 9.51 -30.40
CA GLU A 552 -46.92 8.43 -29.48
C GLU A 552 -46.56 7.08 -30.11
N ALA A 553 -45.79 6.27 -29.39
CA ALA A 553 -45.54 4.87 -29.73
C ALA A 553 -46.57 3.96 -29.01
N PRO A 554 -47.10 2.91 -29.67
CA PRO A 554 -48.12 2.04 -29.08
C PRO A 554 -47.54 1.07 -28.04
N GLU A 555 -48.34 0.74 -27.01
CA GLU A 555 -48.00 -0.20 -25.94
C GLU A 555 -47.71 -1.61 -26.46
N PRO A 556 -46.66 -2.31 -25.96
CA PRO A 556 -46.44 -3.71 -26.28
C PRO A 556 -47.35 -4.62 -25.44
N THR A 557 -48.11 -5.47 -26.14
CA THR A 557 -48.88 -6.57 -25.57
C THR A 557 -47.95 -7.65 -25.02
N ARG A 558 -48.09 -7.97 -23.73
CA ARG A 558 -47.31 -9.01 -23.04
C ARG A 558 -47.97 -10.38 -23.25
N SER A 559 -47.41 -11.23 -24.10
CA SER A 559 -47.73 -12.66 -24.15
C SER A 559 -46.78 -13.43 -23.23
N GLU A 560 -47.31 -14.03 -22.16
CA GLU A 560 -46.53 -14.91 -21.27
C GLU A 560 -46.29 -16.28 -21.93
N PRO A 561 -45.06 -16.83 -21.93
CA PRO A 561 -44.82 -18.17 -22.42
C PRO A 561 -45.22 -19.21 -21.36
N ARG A 562 -46.05 -20.17 -21.78
CA ARG A 562 -46.47 -21.35 -20.99
C ARG A 562 -45.32 -22.37 -20.98
N TYR A 563 -44.87 -22.77 -19.79
CA TYR A 563 -43.83 -23.78 -19.61
C TYR A 563 -44.42 -25.20 -19.76
N GLU A 564 -43.93 -25.98 -20.71
CA GLU A 564 -44.12 -27.45 -20.75
C GLU A 564 -42.84 -28.14 -20.24
N PRO A 565 -42.94 -29.04 -19.23
CA PRO A 565 -41.78 -29.76 -18.73
C PRO A 565 -41.31 -30.83 -19.73
N PRO A 566 -39.99 -31.07 -19.86
CA PRO A 566 -39.45 -32.04 -20.79
C PRO A 566 -39.71 -33.49 -20.33
N ALA A 567 -39.91 -34.38 -21.30
CA ALA A 567 -40.11 -35.82 -21.09
C ALA A 567 -38.87 -36.49 -20.46
N PRO A 568 -39.05 -37.53 -19.63
CA PRO A 568 -37.93 -38.18 -18.94
C PRO A 568 -37.02 -38.92 -19.93
N ARG A 569 -35.70 -38.69 -19.83
CA ARG A 569 -34.68 -39.41 -20.60
C ARG A 569 -34.52 -40.84 -20.07
N SER A 570 -34.47 -41.81 -20.98
CA SER A 570 -34.12 -43.21 -20.72
C SER A 570 -32.66 -43.35 -20.26
N GLU A 571 -32.43 -44.06 -19.16
CA GLU A 571 -31.10 -44.40 -18.63
C GLU A 571 -30.29 -45.28 -19.61
N PRO A 572 -28.97 -45.02 -19.79
CA PRO A 572 -28.10 -45.94 -20.50
C PRO A 572 -27.63 -47.09 -19.58
N ALA A 573 -27.63 -48.31 -20.11
CA ALA A 573 -27.23 -49.53 -19.41
C ALA A 573 -25.79 -49.47 -18.90
N ARG A 574 -25.60 -49.92 -17.65
CA ARG A 574 -24.32 -50.00 -16.92
C ARG A 574 -23.41 -51.07 -17.54
N SER A 575 -22.25 -50.67 -18.06
CA SER A 575 -21.18 -51.60 -18.43
C SER A 575 -20.29 -51.92 -17.21
N THR A 576 -20.06 -53.21 -16.98
CA THR A 576 -19.15 -53.71 -15.92
C THR A 576 -17.69 -53.58 -16.35
N PRO A 577 -16.76 -53.16 -15.46
CA PRO A 577 -15.34 -53.08 -15.79
C PRO A 577 -14.66 -54.47 -15.79
N ALA A 578 -13.71 -54.65 -16.71
CA ALA A 578 -12.90 -55.87 -16.87
C ALA A 578 -11.88 -56.05 -15.73
N PRO A 579 -11.48 -57.29 -15.38
CA PRO A 579 -10.56 -57.56 -14.27
C PRO A 579 -9.11 -57.20 -14.60
N THR A 580 -8.39 -56.71 -13.58
CA THR A 580 -6.99 -56.28 -13.61
C THR A 580 -6.01 -57.48 -13.75
N PRO A 581 -4.91 -57.38 -14.51
CA PRO A 581 -3.92 -58.46 -14.60
C PRO A 581 -3.03 -58.55 -13.34
N ALA A 582 -2.64 -59.77 -12.98
CA ALA A 582 -1.77 -60.07 -11.83
C ALA A 582 -0.31 -59.59 -12.02
N PRO A 583 0.43 -59.25 -10.95
CA PRO A 583 1.79 -58.75 -11.05
C PRO A 583 2.82 -59.87 -11.32
N ALA A 584 3.82 -59.55 -12.15
CA ALA A 584 4.91 -60.46 -12.54
C ALA A 584 5.93 -60.69 -11.39
N PRO A 585 6.59 -61.86 -11.34
CA PRO A 585 7.53 -62.21 -10.26
C PRO A 585 8.86 -61.45 -10.36
N ARG A 586 9.34 -61.02 -9.18
CA ARG A 586 10.62 -60.32 -8.95
C ARG A 586 11.80 -61.27 -9.16
N THR A 587 12.72 -60.93 -10.06
CA THR A 587 14.01 -61.62 -10.20
C THR A 587 15.07 -60.99 -9.28
N THR A 588 15.69 -61.81 -8.46
CA THR A 588 16.86 -61.48 -7.63
C THR A 588 18.15 -61.44 -8.47
N PRO A 589 19.08 -60.49 -8.27
CA PRO A 589 20.38 -60.51 -8.94
C PRO A 589 21.36 -61.45 -8.24
N THR A 590 21.97 -62.36 -9.00
CA THR A 590 23.04 -63.24 -8.55
C THR A 590 24.37 -62.48 -8.45
N VAL A 591 25.05 -62.63 -7.32
CA VAL A 591 26.39 -62.12 -7.04
C VAL A 591 27.43 -62.91 -7.83
N GLY A 592 28.16 -62.24 -8.72
CA GLY A 592 29.33 -62.79 -9.41
C GLY A 592 30.63 -62.44 -8.67
N ARG A 593 31.23 -63.45 -8.04
CA ARG A 593 32.55 -63.42 -7.39
C ARG A 593 33.64 -63.58 -8.45
N GLY A 594 34.70 -62.78 -8.37
CA GLY A 594 35.79 -62.74 -9.34
C GLY A 594 36.79 -63.90 -9.27
N GLY A 595 37.74 -63.85 -10.21
CA GLY A 595 39.06 -64.50 -10.10
C GLY A 595 39.57 -65.14 -11.39
N ARG A 596 40.38 -64.43 -12.18
CA ARG A 596 41.85 -64.57 -12.23
C ARG A 596 42.47 -63.56 -13.20
#